data_AF-A0AAV4IA18-F1
#
_entry.id   AF-A0AAV4IA18-F1
#
_cell.length_a   1.000
_cell.length_b   1.000
_cell.length_c   1.000
_cell.angle_alpha   90.00
_cell.angle_beta   90.00
_cell.angle_gamma   90.00
#
_symmetry.space_group_name_H-M   'P 1'
#
loop_
_entity.id
_entity.type
_entity.pdbx_description
1 polymer ?
#
loop_
_entity_poly.entity_id
_entity_poly.type
_entity_poly.pdbx_seq_one_letter_code
_entity_poly.pdbx_strand_id
1 'polypeptide(L)'
;MFEPHGPNRFSDIVTGDETWLPFFVIPPKRLNRIGVDGQVDRSAMLRPDIKAGRECLRYSSRGSLAVDILPQNTSMTATYINYYVQDVLSQVKSAINEQRSMVSTSKTLFFHDNAGLHKATTQSPQELGIQVLPHPAYSPDLAP
;
A
#
# COMPACT_ATOMS: atom_id res chain seq x y z
N MET A 1 -5.63 -9.99 -22.13
CA MET A 1 -6.85 -9.36 -21.60
C MET A 1 -7.18 -10.01 -20.26
N PHE A 2 -7.79 -9.28 -19.31
CA PHE A 2 -8.30 -9.90 -18.07
C PHE A 2 -9.69 -10.44 -18.31
N GLU A 3 -9.91 -11.71 -18.00
CA GLU A 3 -11.17 -12.42 -18.28
C GLU A 3 -11.50 -13.33 -17.08
N PRO A 4 -12.79 -13.46 -16.69
CA PRO A 4 -13.19 -14.25 -15.52
C PRO A 4 -12.69 -15.71 -15.54
N HIS A 5 -12.67 -16.33 -16.72
CA HIS A 5 -12.23 -17.71 -16.92
C HIS A 5 -10.93 -17.82 -17.73
N GLY A 6 -10.31 -16.69 -18.05
CA GLY A 6 -9.08 -16.65 -18.83
C GLY A 6 -7.82 -16.93 -17.99
N PRO A 7 -6.64 -16.86 -18.63
CA PRO A 7 -5.35 -17.05 -17.97
C PRO A 7 -4.98 -15.89 -17.04
N ASN A 8 -5.59 -14.71 -17.22
CA ASN A 8 -5.36 -13.53 -16.39
C ASN A 8 -6.69 -13.14 -15.73
N ARG A 9 -6.78 -13.30 -14.41
CA ARG A 9 -8.01 -12.98 -13.64
C ARG A 9 -7.73 -11.89 -12.63
N PHE A 10 -8.72 -11.06 -12.35
CA PHE A 10 -8.63 -10.07 -11.27
C PHE A 10 -8.44 -10.73 -9.90
N SER A 11 -8.97 -11.94 -9.71
CA SER A 11 -8.79 -12.73 -8.49
C SER A 11 -7.33 -13.14 -8.23
N ASP A 12 -6.48 -13.06 -9.25
CA ASP A 12 -5.07 -13.43 -9.18
C ASP A 12 -4.18 -12.22 -8.86
N ILE A 13 -4.77 -11.02 -8.83
CA ILE A 13 -4.09 -9.76 -8.47
C ILE A 13 -3.95 -9.66 -6.95
N VAL A 14 -2.75 -9.28 -6.56
CA VAL A 14 -2.36 -8.83 -5.24
C VAL A 14 -1.92 -7.39 -5.39
N THR A 15 -2.42 -6.53 -4.52
CA THR A 15 -2.07 -5.12 -4.52
C THR A 15 -1.75 -4.65 -3.12
N GLY A 16 -1.19 -3.45 -3.02
CA GLY A 16 -0.92 -2.81 -1.77
C GLY A 16 -0.38 -1.42 -1.98
N ASP A 17 -0.60 -0.59 -0.99
CA ASP A 17 -0.17 0.80 -0.98
C ASP A 17 0.25 1.21 0.44
N GLU A 18 0.95 2.33 0.51
CA GLU A 18 1.47 2.92 1.72
C GLU A 18 0.69 4.17 2.11
N THR A 19 0.10 4.15 3.30
CA THR A 19 -0.62 5.29 3.84
C THR A 19 0.01 5.81 5.12
N TRP A 20 -0.08 7.12 5.33
CA TRP A 20 0.36 7.75 6.58
C TRP A 20 -0.79 7.80 7.56
N LEU A 21 -0.67 7.06 8.66
CA LEU A 21 -1.63 7.09 9.75
C LEU A 21 -1.14 8.02 10.87
N PRO A 22 -1.89 9.08 11.20
CA PRO A 22 -1.56 9.91 12.36
C PRO A 22 -1.82 9.14 13.66
N PHE A 23 -0.93 9.26 14.65
CA PHE A 23 -1.13 8.66 15.97
C PHE A 23 -2.21 9.36 16.81
N PHE A 24 -2.75 10.48 16.34
CA PHE A 24 -3.81 11.22 16.99
C PHE A 24 -4.92 11.56 16.01
N VAL A 25 -6.14 11.68 16.53
CA VAL A 25 -7.30 12.08 15.73
C VAL A 25 -7.12 13.53 15.31
N ILE A 26 -7.01 13.77 14.01
CA ILE A 26 -7.02 15.12 13.45
C ILE A 26 -8.48 15.55 13.32
N PRO A 27 -8.92 16.60 14.04
CA PRO A 27 -10.28 17.09 13.90
C PRO A 27 -10.55 17.50 12.44
N PRO A 28 -11.69 17.12 11.85
CA PRO A 28 -11.95 17.40 10.45
C PRO A 28 -12.08 18.90 10.22
N LYS A 29 -11.51 19.40 9.11
CA LYS A 29 -11.51 20.83 8.75
C LYS A 29 -12.90 21.49 8.77
N ARG A 30 -13.97 20.69 8.59
CA ARG A 30 -15.36 21.18 8.68
C ARG A 30 -15.72 21.76 10.05
N LEU A 31 -15.10 21.30 11.13
CA LEU A 31 -15.29 21.84 12.48
C LEU A 31 -14.70 23.24 12.63
N ASN A 32 -13.79 23.63 11.73
CA ASN A 32 -13.21 24.96 11.65
C ASN A 32 -13.94 25.86 10.64
N ARG A 33 -15.11 25.44 10.11
CA ARG A 33 -15.94 26.31 9.27
C ARG A 33 -16.61 27.35 10.14
N ILE A 34 -16.17 28.60 10.00
CA ILE A 34 -16.81 29.77 10.59
C ILE A 34 -17.67 30.49 9.53
N GLY A 35 -18.76 31.11 9.98
CA GLY A 35 -19.56 31.99 9.13
C GLY A 35 -18.78 33.27 8.78
N VAL A 36 -19.06 33.84 7.60
CA VAL A 36 -18.35 35.01 7.06
C VAL A 36 -18.64 36.30 7.86
N ASP A 37 -19.72 36.32 8.65
CA ASP A 37 -20.31 37.54 9.24
C ASP A 37 -19.91 37.86 10.68
N GLY A 38 -18.80 37.32 11.20
CA GLY A 38 -18.35 37.67 12.54
C GLY A 38 -16.84 37.66 12.66
N GLN A 39 -16.27 38.71 13.25
CA GLN A 39 -14.88 38.73 13.68
C GLN A 39 -14.65 37.60 14.69
N VAL A 40 -14.23 36.43 14.20
CA VAL A 40 -13.81 35.31 15.04
C VAL A 40 -12.28 35.28 15.03
N ASP A 41 -11.69 35.27 16.23
CA ASP A 41 -10.26 35.10 16.39
C ASP A 41 -9.85 33.78 15.74
N ARG A 42 -8.86 33.83 14.85
CA ARG A 42 -8.43 32.65 14.10
C ARG A 42 -7.74 31.74 15.10
N SER A 43 -8.39 30.63 15.47
CA SER A 43 -7.64 29.52 16.06
C SER A 43 -6.65 29.05 15.00
N ALA A 44 -5.38 29.48 15.13
CA ALA A 44 -4.31 28.94 14.31
C ALA A 44 -4.37 27.44 14.50
N MET A 45 -4.71 26.72 13.44
CA MET A 45 -4.62 25.27 13.45
C MET A 45 -3.13 24.99 13.60
N LEU A 46 -2.67 24.82 14.84
CA LEU A 46 -1.38 24.22 15.14
C LEU A 46 -1.42 22.93 14.35
N ARG A 47 -0.67 22.86 13.25
CA ARG A 47 -0.29 21.57 12.69
C ARG A 47 0.69 21.07 13.73
N PRO A 48 0.30 20.18 14.66
CA PRO A 48 1.30 19.56 15.51
C PRO A 48 2.26 18.88 14.54
N ASP A 49 3.55 18.77 14.88
CA ASP A 49 4.41 17.83 14.15
C ASP A 49 3.69 16.48 14.15
N ILE A 50 3.08 16.12 13.02
CA ILE A 50 2.16 15.00 12.97
C ILE A 50 3.03 13.77 13.10
N LYS A 51 3.07 13.22 14.32
CA LYS A 51 3.63 11.91 14.53
C LYS A 51 2.73 10.92 13.83
N ALA A 52 3.22 10.40 12.71
CA ALA A 52 2.54 9.43 11.89
C ALA A 52 3.42 8.21 11.69
N GLY A 53 2.81 7.04 11.79
CA GLY A 53 3.38 5.81 11.26
C GLY A 53 3.05 5.70 9.77
N ARG A 54 3.87 4.98 9.01
CA ARG A 54 3.50 4.57 7.65
C ARG A 54 2.98 3.15 7.73
N GLU A 55 1.72 2.96 7.40
CA GLU A 55 1.12 1.64 7.28
C GLU A 55 1.20 1.19 5.82
N CYS A 56 1.75 0.00 5.60
CA CYS A 56 1.79 -0.64 4.29
C CYS A 56 0.78 -1.79 4.32
N LEU A 57 -0.32 -1.64 3.59
CA LEU A 57 -1.36 -2.66 3.51
C LEU A 57 -1.21 -3.42 2.21
N ARG A 58 -1.21 -4.76 2.27
CA ARG A 58 -1.25 -5.63 1.10
C ARG A 58 -2.43 -6.57 1.19
N TYR A 59 -3.13 -6.73 0.07
CA TYR A 59 -4.37 -7.47 0.04
C TYR A 59 -4.66 -8.05 -1.34
N SER A 60 -5.58 -9.00 -1.37
CA SER A 60 -6.11 -9.62 -2.56
C SER A 60 -7.64 -9.50 -2.58
N SER A 61 -8.26 -9.95 -3.67
CA SER A 61 -9.72 -10.14 -3.74
C SER A 61 -10.31 -11.01 -2.62
N ARG A 62 -9.50 -11.79 -1.90
CA ARG A 62 -9.93 -12.67 -0.79
C ARG A 62 -9.72 -12.04 0.60
N GLY A 63 -9.12 -10.85 0.67
CA GLY A 63 -8.86 -10.14 1.93
C GLY A 63 -7.40 -9.73 2.10
N SER A 64 -7.08 -9.24 3.30
CA SER A 64 -5.73 -8.80 3.66
C SER A 64 -4.72 -9.95 3.66
N LEU A 65 -3.49 -9.63 3.23
CA LEU A 65 -2.37 -10.56 3.15
C LEU A 65 -1.28 -10.22 4.16
N ALA A 66 -0.91 -8.94 4.25
CA ALA A 66 0.11 -8.46 5.17
C ALA A 66 -0.17 -7.00 5.53
N VAL A 67 0.12 -6.65 6.79
CA VAL A 67 0.06 -5.27 7.29
C VAL A 67 1.38 -5.00 8.00
N ASP A 68 2.11 -4.00 7.53
CA ASP A 68 3.34 -3.53 8.16
C ASP A 68 3.13 -2.11 8.68
N ILE A 69 3.55 -1.85 9.91
CA ILE A 69 3.61 -0.49 10.46
C ILE A 69 5.07 -0.10 10.59
N LEU A 70 5.50 0.84 9.76
CA LEU A 70 6.85 1.38 9.78
C LEU A 70 6.96 2.46 10.86
N PRO A 71 8.02 2.41 11.69
CA PRO A 71 8.32 3.46 12.65
C PRO A 71 8.45 4.83 11.97
N GLN A 72 8.12 5.88 12.71
CA GLN A 72 8.27 7.25 12.26
C GLN A 72 9.72 7.53 11.83
N ASN A 73 9.90 8.28 10.73
CA ASN A 73 11.21 8.61 10.14
C ASN A 73 12.02 7.43 9.61
N THR A 74 11.39 6.28 9.35
CA THR A 74 12.03 5.23 8.56
C THR A 74 12.18 5.76 7.13
N SER A 75 13.35 6.31 6.82
CA SER A 75 13.71 6.70 5.46
C SER A 75 13.74 5.46 4.56
N MET A 76 13.45 5.66 3.27
CA MET A 76 13.60 4.64 2.22
C MET A 76 15.09 4.34 1.95
N THR A 77 15.80 3.91 2.98
CA THR A 77 17.20 3.53 2.97
C THR A 77 17.34 2.09 2.47
N ALA A 78 18.55 1.68 2.07
CA ALA A 78 18.86 0.29 1.72
C ALA A 78 18.35 -0.75 2.76
N THR A 79 18.30 -0.37 4.03
CA THR A 79 17.73 -1.21 5.11
C THR A 79 16.25 -1.53 4.88
N TYR A 80 15.44 -0.55 4.50
CA TYR A 80 14.01 -0.78 4.23
C TYR A 80 13.80 -1.58 2.93
N ILE A 81 14.65 -1.35 1.91
CA ILE A 81 14.66 -2.18 0.70
C ILE A 81 14.91 -3.65 1.05
N ASN A 82 15.91 -3.92 1.89
CA ASN A 82 16.22 -5.29 2.32
C ASN A 82 15.08 -5.91 3.13
N TYR A 83 14.53 -5.19 4.10
CA TYR A 83 13.35 -5.63 4.86
C TYR A 83 12.17 -5.94 3.94
N TYR A 84 11.88 -5.05 2.99
CA TYR A 84 10.79 -5.24 2.03
C TYR A 84 10.99 -6.52 1.19
N VAL A 85 12.19 -6.71 0.65
CA VAL A 85 12.48 -7.87 -0.21
C VAL A 85 12.48 -9.18 0.59
N GLN A 86 13.07 -9.20 1.77
CA GLN A 86 13.29 -10.43 2.55
C GLN A 86 12.06 -10.81 3.39
N ASP A 87 11.50 -9.85 4.13
CA ASP A 87 10.47 -10.12 5.13
C ASP A 87 9.07 -9.89 4.57
N VAL A 88 8.86 -8.80 3.83
CA VAL A 88 7.52 -8.44 3.37
C VAL A 88 7.08 -9.30 2.19
N LEU A 89 7.91 -9.44 1.15
CA LEU A 89 7.54 -10.26 -0.02
C LEU A 89 7.39 -11.75 0.34
N SER A 90 8.14 -12.25 1.32
CA SER A 90 8.02 -13.63 1.80
C SER A 90 6.71 -13.85 2.57
N GLN A 91 6.33 -12.91 3.46
CA GLN A 91 5.03 -12.92 4.14
C GLN A 91 3.87 -12.88 3.15
N VAL A 92 3.94 -11.99 2.15
CA VAL A 92 2.94 -11.89 1.08
C VAL A 92 2.82 -13.23 0.34
N LYS A 93 3.95 -13.87 0.01
CA LYS A 93 3.93 -15.18 -0.66
C LYS A 93 3.32 -16.28 0.21
N SER A 94 3.64 -16.31 1.51
CA SER A 94 3.01 -17.26 2.45
C SER A 94 1.50 -17.05 2.53
N ALA A 95 1.07 -15.81 2.75
CA ALA A 95 -0.34 -15.45 2.85
C ALA A 95 -1.12 -15.76 1.56
N ILE A 96 -0.50 -15.57 0.39
CA ILE A 96 -1.09 -15.96 -0.88
C ILE A 96 -1.28 -17.48 -0.94
N ASN A 97 -0.29 -18.28 -0.54
CA ASN A 97 -0.38 -19.74 -0.53
C ASN A 97 -1.40 -20.26 0.49
N GLU A 98 -1.60 -19.54 1.59
CA GLU A 98 -2.63 -19.85 2.58
C GLU A 98 -4.03 -19.53 2.05
N GLN A 99 -4.22 -18.35 1.44
CA GLN A 99 -5.49 -17.95 0.83
C GLN A 99 -5.84 -18.77 -0.42
N ARG A 100 -4.83 -19.18 -1.18
CA ARG A 100 -4.96 -20.00 -2.39
C ARG A 100 -4.50 -21.41 -2.01
N SER A 101 -5.43 -22.25 -1.56
CA SER A 101 -5.20 -23.68 -1.28
C SER A 101 -4.10 -24.28 -2.17
N MET A 102 -3.18 -25.08 -1.63
CA MET A 102 -1.96 -25.59 -2.31
C MET A 102 -2.16 -26.20 -3.72
N VAL A 103 -3.40 -26.53 -4.10
CA VAL A 103 -3.79 -27.04 -5.43
C VAL A 103 -3.90 -25.92 -6.50
N SER A 104 -3.89 -24.65 -6.10
CA SER A 104 -4.03 -23.51 -7.00
C SER A 104 -2.74 -23.25 -7.79
N THR A 105 -2.71 -23.68 -9.04
CA THR A 105 -1.66 -23.33 -10.03
C THR A 105 -1.79 -21.91 -10.60
N SER A 106 -2.74 -21.11 -10.09
CA SER A 106 -2.95 -19.74 -10.54
C SER A 106 -1.72 -18.88 -10.29
N LYS A 107 -1.29 -18.19 -11.34
CA LYS A 107 -0.21 -17.21 -11.25
C LYS A 107 -0.53 -16.10 -10.26
N THR A 108 0.50 -15.47 -9.71
CA THR A 108 0.36 -14.27 -8.87
C THR A 108 0.71 -13.05 -9.68
N LEU A 109 -0.22 -12.10 -9.75
CA LEU A 109 -0.02 -10.81 -10.38
C LEU A 109 0.12 -9.76 -9.28
N PHE A 110 1.17 -8.95 -9.31
CA PHE A 110 1.39 -7.90 -8.32
C PHE A 110 1.20 -6.54 -8.94
N PHE A 111 0.34 -5.72 -8.34
CA PHE A 111 -0.01 -4.38 -8.80
C PHE A 111 0.27 -3.38 -7.70
N HIS A 112 1.22 -2.49 -7.92
CA HIS A 112 1.64 -1.47 -6.98
C HIS A 112 2.10 -0.22 -7.74
N ASP A 113 2.26 0.89 -7.04
CA ASP A 113 2.65 2.14 -7.67
C ASP A 113 4.12 2.13 -8.16
N ASN A 114 4.50 3.19 -8.86
CA ASN A 114 5.83 3.35 -9.45
C ASN A 114 6.84 4.05 -8.52
N ALA A 115 6.64 4.04 -7.20
CA ALA A 115 7.55 4.70 -6.27
C ALA A 115 9.00 4.21 -6.44
N GLY A 116 9.96 5.08 -6.10
CA GLY A 116 11.38 4.80 -6.35
C GLY A 116 11.89 3.49 -5.72
N LEU A 117 11.36 3.13 -4.55
CA LEU A 117 11.64 1.87 -3.86
C LEU A 117 11.24 0.66 -4.71
N HIS A 118 10.01 0.68 -5.20
CA HIS A 118 9.40 -0.37 -5.98
C HIS A 118 10.13 -0.63 -7.29
N LYS A 119 10.63 0.44 -7.93
CA LYS A 119 11.49 0.33 -9.11
C LYS A 119 12.80 -0.37 -8.79
N ALA A 120 13.42 -0.05 -7.66
CA ALA A 120 14.67 -0.66 -7.22
C ALA A 120 14.53 -2.16 -6.88
N THR A 121 13.33 -2.62 -6.51
CA THR A 121 13.06 -4.01 -6.11
C THR A 121 12.37 -4.86 -7.17
N THR A 122 12.23 -4.39 -8.41
CA THR A 122 11.43 -5.10 -9.44
C THR A 122 11.87 -6.53 -9.74
N GLN A 123 13.16 -6.85 -9.55
CA GLN A 123 13.70 -8.20 -9.75
C GLN A 123 13.22 -9.20 -8.68
N SER A 124 13.02 -8.76 -7.44
CA SER A 124 12.75 -9.67 -6.32
C SER A 124 11.37 -10.37 -6.41
N PRO A 125 10.26 -9.69 -6.77
CA PRO A 125 9.00 -10.38 -7.02
C PRO A 125 9.10 -11.42 -8.14
N GLN A 126 9.88 -11.13 -9.19
CA GLN A 126 10.03 -12.01 -10.35
C GLN A 126 10.74 -13.32 -9.97
N GLU A 127 11.77 -13.24 -9.13
CA GLU A 127 12.46 -14.40 -8.55
C GLU A 127 11.52 -15.27 -7.69
N LEU A 128 10.53 -14.64 -7.06
CA LEU A 128 9.49 -15.34 -6.30
C LEU A 128 8.35 -15.89 -7.19
N GLY A 129 8.45 -15.79 -8.51
CA GLY A 129 7.40 -16.22 -9.45
C GLY A 129 6.18 -15.30 -9.46
N ILE A 130 6.33 -14.07 -8.98
CA ILE A 130 5.29 -13.04 -8.94
C ILE A 130 5.48 -12.11 -10.14
N GLN A 131 4.46 -12.04 -10.99
CA GLN A 131 4.49 -11.18 -12.17
C GLN A 131 4.05 -9.76 -11.80
N VAL A 132 4.93 -8.79 -11.95
CA VAL A 132 4.60 -7.36 -11.74
C VAL A 132 3.79 -6.83 -12.93
N LEU A 133 2.64 -6.22 -12.64
CA LEU A 133 1.79 -5.54 -13.62
C LEU A 133 2.26 -4.10 -13.82
N PRO A 134 2.20 -3.57 -15.06
CA PRO A 134 2.54 -2.18 -15.30
C PRO A 134 1.51 -1.26 -14.65
N HIS A 135 1.98 -0.24 -13.93
CA HIS A 135 1.15 0.84 -13.40
C HIS A 135 1.54 2.15 -14.13
N PRO A 136 0.58 2.98 -14.57
CA PRO A 136 0.89 4.31 -15.12
C PRO A 136 1.34 5.29 -14.03
N ALA A 137 2.07 6.34 -14.40
CA ALA A 137 2.49 7.36 -13.45
C ALA A 137 1.31 8.23 -13.00
N TYR A 138 1.28 8.61 -11.72
CA TYR A 138 0.28 9.51 -11.14
C TYR A 138 -1.18 9.07 -11.36
N SER A 139 -1.45 7.76 -11.26
CA SER A 139 -2.79 7.20 -11.48
C SER A 139 -3.34 6.50 -10.22
N PRO A 140 -3.51 7.25 -9.10
CA PRO A 140 -4.05 6.68 -7.87
C PRO A 140 -5.50 6.21 -8.03
N ASP A 141 -6.24 6.72 -9.03
CA ASP A 141 -7.57 6.27 -9.40
C ASP A 141 -7.61 4.83 -9.94
N LEU A 142 -6.47 4.31 -10.39
CA LEU A 142 -6.31 2.92 -10.83
C LEU A 142 -5.76 2.01 -9.73
N ALA A 143 -5.25 2.57 -8.64
CA ALA A 143 -4.79 1.84 -7.46
C ALA A 143 -6.01 1.52 -6.57
N PRO A 144 -6.32 0.24 -6.33
CA PRO A 144 -7.49 -0.14 -5.55
C PRO A 144 -7.40 0.29 -4.07
#